data_AF-A0A671SAR3-F1
#
_entry.id   AF-A0A671SAR3-F1
#
_cell.length_a   1.000
_cell.length_b   1.000
_cell.length_c   1.000
_cell.angle_alpha   90.00
_cell.angle_beta   90.00
_cell.angle_gamma   90.00
#
_symmetry.space_group_name_H-M   'P 1'
#
loop_
_entity.id
_entity.type
_entity.pdbx_description
1 polymer ?
#
loop_
_entity_poly.entity_id
_entity_poly.type
_entity_poly.pdbx_seq_one_letter_code
_entity_poly.pdbx_strand_id
1 'polypeptide(L)'
;MSQGRSGRADQSVLIKKNKVYCISNHHFFVCAILLLQVLLFQNTRALLCAAASLQSQVLTTQMPLGVLLTSRQYRSMPTHGIGKYRHLLPKALPKKKKDRVQVKQIKAATATEFGVFNVCVSGYDMTLVEHYSQYIHNLCNHFDIKVDESCALPTKSTEVMVMQEQGTKMYVDAVLKTHERIVQISEMKATLFPIFMEVVLKNQPEGVRLCVKQHTEADYQARFKTRPELEGLLAKIHN
;
A
#
# COMPACT_ATOMS: atom_id res chain seq x y z
N MET A 1 -13.28 -16.33 50.87
CA MET A 1 -13.03 -15.53 52.10
C MET A 1 -11.62 -15.86 52.54
N SER A 2 -10.62 -14.99 52.66
CA SER A 2 -10.39 -13.55 52.54
C SER A 2 -8.88 -13.42 52.20
N GLN A 3 -8.47 -12.69 51.16
CA GLN A 3 -7.87 -11.35 51.23
C GLN A 3 -6.92 -11.14 52.44
N GLY A 4 -5.69 -10.62 52.32
CA GLY A 4 -4.93 -10.11 51.18
C GLY A 4 -3.76 -9.22 51.66
N ARG A 5 -2.98 -8.73 50.68
CA ARG A 5 -2.11 -7.52 50.65
C ARG A 5 -0.76 -7.61 51.38
N SER A 6 0.36 -7.47 50.65
CA SER A 6 1.06 -6.21 50.25
C SER A 6 2.33 -6.07 51.13
N GLY A 7 3.52 -5.73 50.65
CA GLY A 7 3.90 -5.05 49.43
C GLY A 7 5.42 -5.01 49.22
N ARG A 8 5.77 -4.16 48.26
CA ARG A 8 6.96 -4.06 47.41
C ARG A 8 8.19 -3.38 48.04
N ALA A 9 9.32 -3.65 47.36
CA ALA A 9 10.38 -2.73 46.92
C ALA A 9 11.63 -2.50 47.80
N ASP A 10 12.76 -2.94 47.23
CA ASP A 10 14.00 -2.22 46.93
C ASP A 10 14.61 -1.25 47.96
N GLN A 11 15.88 -1.47 48.31
CA GLN A 11 17.03 -0.74 47.73
C GLN A 11 18.32 -0.93 48.53
N SER A 12 19.43 -1.10 47.80
CA SER A 12 20.78 -0.59 48.11
C SER A 12 21.52 -1.28 49.28
N VAL A 13 22.83 -1.44 49.38
CA VAL A 13 24.07 -0.78 48.90
C VAL A 13 25.14 -1.91 49.04
N LEU A 14 26.26 -2.06 48.29
CA LEU A 14 27.53 -1.36 48.52
C LEU A 14 28.71 -2.00 47.72
N ILE A 15 29.21 -1.22 46.76
CA ILE A 15 30.64 -0.91 46.42
C ILE A 15 31.62 -2.00 45.92
N LYS A 16 32.13 -1.76 44.69
CA LYS A 16 33.55 -1.77 44.23
C LYS A 16 33.53 -1.48 42.70
N LYS A 17 34.31 -0.61 42.03
CA LYS A 17 35.62 0.03 42.21
C LYS A 17 35.73 1.29 41.32
N ASN A 18 36.58 2.21 41.75
CA ASN A 18 37.03 3.45 41.12
C ASN A 18 37.46 3.34 39.64
N LYS A 19 37.05 4.33 38.83
CA LYS A 19 37.80 4.76 37.64
C LYS A 19 37.71 6.29 37.54
N VAL A 20 38.82 6.95 37.88
CA VAL A 20 39.03 8.39 37.72
C VAL A 20 39.27 8.65 36.23
N TYR A 21 38.38 9.39 35.57
CA TYR A 21 38.62 9.92 34.24
C TYR A 21 39.09 11.37 34.36
N CYS A 22 40.38 11.60 34.11
CA CYS A 22 40.92 12.93 33.86
C CYS A 22 40.42 13.41 32.49
N ILE A 23 39.40 14.27 32.47
CA ILE A 23 38.96 14.97 31.26
C ILE A 23 39.87 16.18 31.09
N SER A 24 40.75 16.11 30.09
CA SER A 24 41.66 17.17 29.70
C SER A 24 40.92 18.47 29.38
N ASN A 25 41.31 19.56 30.05
CA ASN A 25 40.80 20.94 29.92
C ASN A 25 40.92 21.57 28.51
N HIS A 26 41.35 20.84 27.50
CA HIS A 26 41.53 21.34 26.13
C HIS A 26 40.24 21.33 25.30
N HIS A 27 39.30 20.42 25.59
CA HIS A 27 38.09 20.26 24.78
C HIS A 27 37.04 21.35 25.05
N PHE A 28 36.98 21.84 26.29
CA PHE A 28 36.10 22.96 26.68
C PHE A 28 36.55 24.29 26.06
N PHE A 29 37.87 24.49 25.95
CA PHE A 29 38.44 25.72 25.41
C PHE A 29 38.20 25.85 23.89
N VAL A 30 38.37 24.75 23.15
CA VAL A 30 38.10 24.70 21.70
C VAL A 30 36.62 24.92 21.40
N CYS A 31 35.72 24.38 22.22
CA CYS A 31 34.28 24.55 22.04
C CYS A 31 33.83 26.00 22.31
N ALA A 32 34.40 26.67 23.32
CA ALA A 32 34.12 28.07 23.60
C ALA A 32 34.61 29.02 22.50
N ILE A 33 35.79 28.77 21.91
CA ILE A 33 36.33 29.57 20.79
C ILE A 33 35.44 29.42 19.54
N LEU A 34 34.97 28.20 19.25
CA LEU A 34 34.08 27.94 18.12
C LEU A 34 32.73 28.65 18.28
N LEU A 35 32.16 28.66 19.49
CA LEU A 35 30.91 29.39 19.77
C LEU A 35 31.08 30.92 19.65
N LEU A 36 32.23 31.45 20.09
CA LEU A 36 32.53 32.88 19.95
C LEU A 36 32.71 33.30 18.48
N GLN A 37 33.36 32.46 17.66
CA GLN A 37 33.50 32.70 16.21
C GLN A 37 32.14 32.68 15.49
N VAL A 38 31.25 31.76 15.84
CA VAL A 38 29.91 31.68 15.23
C VAL A 38 29.05 32.90 15.60
N LEU A 39 29.13 33.38 16.85
CA LEU A 39 28.42 34.60 17.29
C LEU A 39 28.93 35.86 16.58
N LEU A 40 30.26 36.00 16.41
CA LEU A 40 30.84 37.12 15.67
C LEU A 40 30.42 37.13 14.19
N PHE A 41 30.28 35.97 13.56
CA PHE A 41 29.88 35.85 12.15
C PHE A 41 28.39 36.16 11.89
N GLN A 42 27.53 35.93 12.88
CA GLN A 42 26.11 36.29 12.78
C GLN A 42 25.90 37.81 12.90
N ASN A 43 26.69 38.48 13.73
CA ASN A 43 26.58 39.92 13.95
C ASN A 43 27.11 40.77 12.78
N THR A 44 28.10 40.28 12.03
CA THR A 44 28.61 40.99 10.84
C THR A 44 27.61 40.99 9.67
N ARG A 45 26.80 39.93 9.52
CA ARG A 45 25.74 39.86 8.50
C ARG A 45 24.59 40.82 8.79
N ALA A 46 24.22 40.99 10.07
CA ALA A 46 23.16 41.92 10.46
C ALA A 46 23.54 43.39 10.19
N LEU A 47 24.80 43.77 10.43
CA LEU A 47 25.30 45.13 10.17
C LEU A 47 25.41 45.47 8.67
N LEU A 48 25.78 44.50 7.84
CA LEU A 48 25.85 44.67 6.38
C LEU A 48 24.46 44.87 5.75
N CYS A 49 23.44 44.18 6.27
CA CYS A 49 22.06 44.37 5.84
C CYS A 49 21.47 45.72 6.28
N ALA A 50 21.86 46.25 7.44
CA ALA A 50 21.43 47.58 7.89
C ALA A 50 22.10 48.72 7.10
N ALA A 51 23.36 48.57 6.70
CA ALA A 51 24.08 49.55 5.89
C ALA A 51 23.54 49.66 4.45
N ALA A 52 23.04 48.56 3.88
CA ALA A 52 22.45 48.54 2.53
C ALA A 52 21.10 49.31 2.45
N SER A 53 20.39 49.49 3.57
CA SER A 53 19.12 50.23 3.61
C SER A 53 19.27 51.75 3.62
N LEU A 54 20.48 52.29 3.86
CA LEU A 54 20.74 53.72 3.87
C LEU A 54 21.16 54.30 2.51
N GLN A 55 21.43 53.44 1.50
CA GLN A 55 21.83 53.88 0.16
C GLN A 55 20.68 53.99 -0.86
N SER A 56 19.43 53.69 -0.51
CA SER A 56 18.31 53.71 -1.47
C SER A 56 17.44 54.98 -1.43
N GLN A 57 17.88 56.07 -0.78
CA GLN A 57 17.08 57.30 -0.63
C GLN A 57 17.32 58.39 -1.69
N VAL A 58 17.87 58.08 -2.86
CA VAL A 58 17.95 59.06 -3.96
C VAL A 58 17.50 58.42 -5.28
N LEU A 59 16.17 58.30 -5.46
CA LEU A 59 15.47 58.55 -6.74
C LEU A 59 13.95 58.39 -6.55
N THR A 60 13.28 59.38 -5.96
CA THR A 60 11.82 59.48 -6.04
C THR A 60 11.45 60.42 -7.19
N THR A 61 11.35 59.87 -8.39
CA THR A 61 10.62 60.50 -9.49
C THR A 61 9.13 60.15 -9.30
N GLN A 62 8.30 61.18 -9.13
CA GLN A 62 6.85 61.05 -8.95
C GLN A 62 6.22 60.33 -10.16
N MET A 63 5.39 59.32 -9.89
CA MET A 63 4.48 58.73 -10.89
C MET A 63 3.06 58.73 -10.33
N PRO A 64 2.04 58.99 -11.17
CA PRO A 64 0.69 59.30 -10.71
C PRO A 64 -0.05 58.08 -10.18
N LEU A 65 -0.87 58.38 -9.18
CA LEU A 65 -1.87 57.58 -8.51
C LEU A 65 -2.83 56.94 -9.53
N GLY A 66 -2.94 55.60 -9.60
CA GLY A 66 -4.02 55.01 -10.41
C GLY A 66 -4.00 53.53 -10.82
N VAL A 67 -2.97 52.73 -10.57
CA VAL A 67 -3.06 51.27 -10.78
C VAL A 67 -2.29 50.55 -9.68
N LEU A 68 -3.01 50.15 -8.63
CA LEU A 68 -2.55 49.14 -7.69
C LEU A 68 -2.44 47.81 -8.46
N LEU A 69 -1.30 47.62 -9.12
CA LEU A 69 -0.84 46.33 -9.61
C LEU A 69 -0.62 45.44 -8.38
N THR A 70 -1.70 44.85 -7.88
CA THR A 70 -1.68 43.72 -6.94
C THR A 70 -1.22 42.45 -7.66
N SER A 71 -0.16 42.56 -8.46
CA SER A 71 0.58 41.38 -8.89
C SER A 71 1.24 40.83 -7.63
N ARG A 72 0.82 39.63 -7.20
CA ARG A 72 1.43 38.95 -6.06
C ARG A 72 2.92 38.76 -6.36
N GLN A 73 3.79 39.63 -5.85
CA GLN A 73 5.24 39.64 -6.07
C GLN A 73 5.90 38.28 -5.76
N TYR A 74 5.31 37.48 -4.87
CA TYR A 74 5.79 36.12 -4.56
C TYR A 74 5.73 35.15 -5.75
N ARG A 75 4.89 35.39 -6.78
CA ARG A 75 4.83 34.54 -7.98
C ARG A 75 6.05 34.68 -8.89
N SER A 76 6.75 35.82 -8.84
CA SER A 76 7.96 36.07 -9.62
C SER A 76 9.25 35.73 -8.86
N MET A 77 9.15 35.25 -7.61
CA MET A 77 10.31 34.83 -6.82
C MET A 77 10.83 33.44 -7.24
N PRO A 78 12.15 33.18 -7.16
CA PRO A 78 12.72 31.89 -7.53
C PRO A 78 12.22 30.73 -6.64
N THR A 79 11.76 31.02 -5.43
CA THR A 79 11.18 30.04 -4.49
C THR A 79 9.70 29.76 -4.75
N HIS A 80 9.09 30.38 -5.77
CA HIS A 80 7.68 30.18 -6.09
C HIS A 80 7.38 28.71 -6.41
N GLY A 81 6.47 28.11 -5.65
CA GLY A 81 5.99 26.75 -5.91
C GLY A 81 6.78 25.63 -5.24
N ILE A 82 7.76 25.94 -4.37
CA ILE A 82 8.50 24.93 -3.57
C ILE A 82 7.57 23.97 -2.80
N GLY A 83 6.42 24.46 -2.33
CA GLY A 83 5.41 23.66 -1.61
C GLY A 83 4.37 22.96 -2.49
N LYS A 84 4.47 23.01 -3.82
CA LYS A 84 3.50 22.34 -4.70
C LYS A 84 3.74 20.83 -4.68
N TYR A 85 3.06 20.09 -3.80
CA TYR A 85 3.23 18.63 -3.69
C TYR A 85 2.28 17.80 -4.58
N ARG A 86 1.21 18.42 -5.12
CA ARG A 86 0.15 17.69 -5.86
C ARG A 86 0.65 16.91 -7.08
N HIS A 87 1.76 17.32 -7.68
CA HIS A 87 2.35 16.65 -8.84
C HIS A 87 3.15 15.39 -8.47
N LEU A 88 3.55 15.26 -7.20
CA LEU A 88 4.22 14.07 -6.65
C LEU A 88 3.20 12.96 -6.35
N LEU A 89 1.93 13.31 -6.21
CA LEU A 89 0.85 12.36 -5.99
C LEU A 89 0.26 11.89 -7.32
N PRO A 90 -0.11 10.61 -7.45
CA PRO A 90 -0.88 10.14 -8.58
C PRO A 90 -2.15 10.97 -8.76
N LYS A 91 -2.49 11.32 -10.01
CA LYS A 91 -3.74 12.04 -10.30
C LYS A 91 -4.92 11.17 -9.86
N ALA A 92 -5.65 11.63 -8.85
CA ALA A 92 -6.85 10.94 -8.39
C ALA A 92 -7.85 10.87 -9.55
N LEU A 93 -8.17 9.65 -10.00
CA LEU A 93 -9.27 9.44 -10.94
C LEU A 93 -10.56 9.95 -10.29
N PRO A 94 -11.49 10.56 -11.06
CA PRO A 94 -12.74 11.05 -10.51
C PRO A 94 -13.45 9.89 -9.82
N LYS A 95 -13.86 10.08 -8.56
CA LYS A 95 -14.65 9.10 -7.80
C LYS A 95 -15.95 8.85 -8.56
N LYS A 96 -16.01 7.79 -9.37
CA LYS A 96 -17.24 7.39 -10.06
C LYS A 96 -18.28 7.04 -8.99
N LYS A 97 -19.55 7.40 -9.23
CA LYS A 97 -20.67 7.10 -8.33
C LYS A 97 -20.63 5.60 -7.97
N LYS A 98 -20.78 5.31 -6.68
CA LYS A 98 -20.60 4.00 -6.03
C LYS A 98 -21.39 2.86 -6.69
N ASP A 99 -22.43 3.18 -7.46
CA ASP A 99 -23.38 2.23 -8.03
C ASP A 99 -22.95 1.56 -9.34
N ARG A 100 -21.85 1.99 -9.99
CA ARG A 100 -21.37 1.36 -11.23
C ARG A 100 -19.90 0.96 -11.10
N VAL A 101 -19.66 -0.26 -10.61
CA VAL A 101 -18.34 -0.90 -10.74
C VAL A 101 -18.14 -1.21 -12.23
N GLN A 102 -17.45 -0.32 -12.93
CA GLN A 102 -17.12 -0.51 -14.32
C GLN A 102 -15.97 -1.51 -14.42
N VAL A 103 -16.07 -2.43 -15.37
CA VAL A 103 -14.97 -3.34 -15.74
C VAL A 103 -13.74 -2.48 -16.03
N LYS A 104 -12.64 -2.71 -15.31
CA LYS A 104 -11.36 -2.09 -15.64
C LYS A 104 -10.88 -2.71 -16.96
N GLN A 105 -10.37 -1.88 -17.88
CA GLN A 105 -9.85 -2.37 -19.15
C GLN A 105 -8.74 -3.39 -18.90
N ILE A 106 -8.91 -4.60 -19.43
CA ILE A 106 -7.94 -5.70 -19.28
C ILE A 106 -6.70 -5.34 -20.10
N LYS A 107 -5.54 -5.27 -19.45
CA LYS A 107 -4.27 -5.01 -20.14
C LYS A 107 -3.85 -6.25 -20.92
N ALA A 108 -3.63 -6.08 -22.22
CA ALA A 108 -3.12 -7.13 -23.09
C ALA A 108 -1.66 -7.46 -22.75
N ALA A 109 -1.25 -8.69 -23.07
CA ALA A 109 0.14 -9.12 -22.91
C ALA A 109 1.03 -8.40 -23.94
N THR A 110 2.25 -8.06 -23.50
CA THR A 110 3.32 -7.51 -24.36
C THR A 110 4.43 -8.56 -24.48
N ALA A 111 5.33 -8.43 -25.45
CA ALA A 111 6.43 -9.40 -25.65
C ALA A 111 7.30 -9.63 -24.39
N THR A 112 7.41 -8.64 -23.51
CA THR A 112 8.25 -8.68 -22.30
C THR A 112 7.48 -8.90 -21.00
N GLU A 113 6.16 -8.71 -21.01
CA GLU A 113 5.33 -8.67 -19.81
C GLU A 113 4.01 -9.41 -20.04
N PHE A 114 3.67 -10.25 -19.07
CA PHE A 114 2.37 -10.90 -19.03
C PHE A 114 1.28 -9.85 -18.76
N GLY A 115 0.14 -10.04 -19.44
CA GLY A 115 -1.06 -9.24 -19.19
C GLY A 115 -1.67 -9.55 -17.82
N VAL A 116 -2.94 -9.19 -17.63
CA VAL A 116 -3.64 -9.49 -16.37
C VAL A 116 -3.98 -10.98 -16.30
N PHE A 117 -3.59 -11.64 -15.21
CA PHE A 117 -3.94 -13.03 -14.95
C PHE A 117 -4.37 -13.21 -13.49
N ASN A 118 -5.16 -14.26 -13.29
CA ASN A 118 -5.75 -14.64 -12.01
C ASN A 118 -5.02 -15.87 -11.47
N VAL A 119 -4.54 -15.77 -10.24
CA VAL A 119 -4.07 -16.92 -9.45
C VAL A 119 -5.24 -17.36 -8.56
N CYS A 120 -5.86 -18.48 -8.94
CA CYS A 120 -6.96 -19.09 -8.22
C CYS A 120 -6.45 -20.13 -7.23
N VAL A 121 -6.86 -19.98 -5.97
CA VAL A 121 -6.60 -20.91 -4.88
C VAL A 121 -7.94 -21.48 -4.45
N SER A 122 -8.11 -22.80 -4.54
CA SER A 122 -9.31 -23.49 -4.08
C SER A 122 -9.00 -24.60 -3.10
N GLY A 123 -9.92 -24.87 -2.18
CA GLY A 123 -9.76 -25.90 -1.16
C GLY A 123 -11.02 -26.10 -0.33
N TYR A 124 -11.06 -27.18 0.44
CA TYR A 124 -12.20 -27.48 1.31
C TYR A 124 -12.14 -26.75 2.66
N ASP A 125 -10.94 -26.51 3.17
CA ASP A 125 -10.72 -25.72 4.38
C ASP A 125 -10.59 -24.23 4.03
N MET A 126 -11.48 -23.42 4.60
CA MET A 126 -11.47 -21.97 4.42
C MET A 126 -10.17 -21.32 4.91
N THR A 127 -9.65 -21.78 6.06
CA THR A 127 -8.53 -21.14 6.75
C THR A 127 -7.23 -21.29 5.97
N LEU A 128 -6.98 -22.50 5.44
CA LEU A 128 -5.81 -22.80 4.60
C LEU A 128 -5.83 -21.97 3.31
N VAL A 129 -6.99 -21.88 2.65
CA VAL A 129 -7.15 -21.13 1.40
C VAL A 129 -6.91 -19.63 1.63
N GLU A 130 -7.42 -19.06 2.73
CA GLU A 130 -7.21 -17.66 3.08
C GLU A 130 -5.76 -17.35 3.44
N HIS A 131 -5.14 -18.19 4.27
CA HIS A 131 -3.75 -18.01 4.67
C HIS A 131 -2.82 -18.12 3.46
N TYR A 132 -3.07 -19.06 2.56
CA TYR A 132 -2.27 -19.21 1.35
C TYR A 132 -2.47 -18.08 0.35
N SER A 133 -3.71 -17.58 0.22
CA SER A 133 -4.00 -16.34 -0.54
C SER A 133 -3.24 -15.13 0.03
N GLN A 134 -3.17 -15.00 1.36
CA GLN A 134 -2.42 -13.94 2.03
C GLN A 134 -0.91 -14.09 1.78
N TYR A 135 -0.39 -15.32 1.84
CA TYR A 135 1.00 -15.63 1.52
C TYR A 135 1.36 -15.18 0.10
N ILE A 136 0.56 -15.56 -0.91
CA ILE A 136 0.77 -15.17 -2.31
C ILE A 136 0.74 -13.64 -2.46
N HIS A 137 -0.22 -12.97 -1.82
CA HIS A 137 -0.33 -11.51 -1.85
C HIS A 137 0.93 -10.83 -1.25
N ASN A 138 1.39 -11.30 -0.10
CA ASN A 138 2.60 -10.76 0.54
C ASN A 138 3.86 -11.04 -0.27
N LEU A 139 3.94 -12.22 -0.89
CA LEU A 139 5.02 -12.58 -1.79
C LEU A 139 5.06 -11.65 -3.01
N CYS A 140 3.91 -11.32 -3.60
CA CYS A 140 3.83 -10.33 -4.68
C CYS A 140 4.35 -8.96 -4.23
N ASN A 141 3.97 -8.50 -3.04
CA ASN A 141 4.46 -7.24 -2.48
C ASN A 141 5.97 -7.26 -2.23
N HIS A 142 6.54 -8.41 -1.86
CA HIS A 142 7.98 -8.55 -1.63
C HIS A 142 8.79 -8.53 -2.93
N PHE A 143 8.22 -9.04 -4.02
CA PHE A 143 8.83 -9.01 -5.36
C PHE A 143 8.51 -7.73 -6.15
N ASP A 144 7.92 -6.71 -5.51
CA ASP A 144 7.44 -5.48 -6.15
C ASP A 144 6.52 -5.74 -7.36
N ILE A 145 5.73 -6.81 -7.29
CA ILE A 145 4.75 -7.18 -8.31
C ILE A 145 3.43 -6.50 -7.97
N LYS A 146 2.83 -5.84 -8.97
CA LYS A 146 1.57 -5.12 -8.81
C LYS A 146 0.38 -6.08 -8.74
N VAL A 147 -0.28 -6.08 -7.59
CA VAL A 147 -1.55 -6.77 -7.38
C VAL A 147 -2.69 -5.78 -7.65
N ASP A 148 -3.56 -6.11 -8.60
CA ASP A 148 -4.71 -5.26 -8.93
C ASP A 148 -5.83 -5.42 -7.89
N GLU A 149 -6.19 -6.68 -7.61
CA GLU A 149 -7.30 -7.04 -6.73
C GLU A 149 -7.06 -8.41 -6.08
N SER A 150 -7.40 -8.54 -4.80
CA SER A 150 -7.53 -9.84 -4.12
C SER A 150 -8.97 -10.01 -3.69
N CYS A 151 -9.63 -11.08 -4.15
CA CYS A 151 -11.05 -11.27 -3.92
C CYS A 151 -11.42 -12.70 -3.56
N ALA A 152 -12.51 -12.85 -2.83
CA ALA A 152 -13.13 -14.13 -2.52
C ALA A 152 -14.27 -14.44 -3.49
N LEU A 153 -14.29 -15.67 -4.01
CA LEU A 153 -15.45 -16.16 -4.76
C LEU A 153 -16.49 -16.80 -3.82
N PRO A 154 -17.77 -16.81 -4.22
CA PRO A 154 -18.82 -17.46 -3.46
C PRO A 154 -18.50 -18.95 -3.29
N THR A 155 -18.73 -19.46 -2.08
CA THR A 155 -18.45 -20.85 -1.72
C THR A 155 -19.42 -21.78 -2.43
N LYS A 156 -18.91 -22.87 -3.01
CA LYS A 156 -19.72 -23.89 -3.69
C LYS A 156 -19.93 -25.06 -2.73
N SER A 157 -21.18 -25.38 -2.40
CA SER A 157 -21.53 -26.57 -1.63
C SER A 157 -21.87 -27.72 -2.58
N THR A 158 -21.20 -28.85 -2.40
CA THR A 158 -21.44 -30.07 -3.17
C THR A 158 -21.89 -31.16 -2.21
N GLU A 159 -23.07 -31.70 -2.45
CA GLU A 159 -23.61 -32.83 -1.68
C GLU A 159 -23.03 -34.13 -2.26
N VAL A 160 -22.37 -34.90 -1.41
CA VAL A 160 -21.81 -36.20 -1.75
C VAL A 160 -22.88 -37.25 -1.44
N MET A 161 -23.34 -37.94 -2.48
CA MET A 161 -24.33 -39.00 -2.35
C MET A 161 -23.63 -40.36 -2.49
N VAL A 162 -23.87 -41.24 -1.53
CA VAL A 162 -23.32 -42.60 -1.49
C VAL A 162 -24.45 -43.60 -1.71
N MET A 163 -24.17 -44.63 -2.51
CA MET A 163 -25.09 -45.74 -2.76
C MET A 163 -25.05 -46.72 -1.60
N GLN A 164 -26.22 -47.23 -1.20
CA GLN A 164 -26.31 -48.22 -0.13
C GLN A 164 -25.69 -49.56 -0.55
N GLU A 165 -24.99 -50.24 0.37
CA GLU A 165 -24.28 -51.51 0.08
C GLU A 165 -25.20 -52.63 -0.43
N GLN A 166 -26.46 -52.62 0.00
CA GLN A 166 -27.49 -53.58 -0.42
C GLN A 166 -28.73 -52.89 -1.01
N GLY A 167 -28.54 -51.97 -1.98
CA GLY A 167 -29.65 -51.40 -2.73
C GLY A 167 -29.26 -50.28 -3.71
N THR A 168 -30.17 -49.87 -4.59
CA THR A 168 -29.94 -48.80 -5.58
C THR A 168 -30.24 -47.40 -5.05
N LYS A 169 -30.64 -47.27 -3.78
CA LYS A 169 -31.04 -45.98 -3.20
C LYS A 169 -29.80 -45.19 -2.77
N MET A 170 -29.75 -43.93 -3.19
CA MET A 170 -28.70 -42.96 -2.85
C MET A 170 -29.07 -42.21 -1.57
N TYR A 171 -28.09 -41.99 -0.68
CA TYR A 171 -28.23 -41.19 0.52
C TYR A 171 -27.14 -40.12 0.58
N VAL A 172 -27.44 -38.98 1.20
CA VAL A 172 -26.46 -37.91 1.40
C VAL A 172 -25.54 -38.31 2.55
N ASP A 173 -24.25 -38.43 2.26
CA ASP A 173 -23.21 -38.79 3.23
C ASP A 173 -22.60 -37.52 3.84
N ALA A 174 -22.16 -36.59 3.00
CA ALA A 174 -21.53 -35.36 3.44
C ALA A 174 -21.84 -34.18 2.52
N VAL A 175 -21.75 -32.96 3.07
CA VAL A 175 -21.83 -31.71 2.31
C VAL A 175 -20.45 -31.06 2.32
N LEU A 176 -19.77 -31.10 1.18
CA LEU A 176 -18.44 -30.52 1.02
C LEU A 176 -18.55 -29.07 0.57
N LYS A 177 -17.92 -28.16 1.30
CA LYS A 177 -17.84 -26.75 0.93
C LYS A 177 -16.49 -26.50 0.27
N THR A 178 -16.51 -25.93 -0.93
CA THR A 178 -15.30 -25.54 -1.65
C THR A 178 -15.18 -24.02 -1.62
N HIS A 179 -14.12 -23.53 -0.99
CA HIS A 179 -13.78 -22.12 -0.91
C HIS A 179 -12.77 -21.77 -1.99
N GLU A 180 -12.92 -20.60 -2.60
CA GLU A 180 -12.03 -20.14 -3.67
C GLU A 180 -11.64 -18.67 -3.42
N ARG A 181 -10.35 -18.38 -3.57
CA ARG A 181 -9.75 -17.06 -3.46
C ARG A 181 -8.96 -16.78 -4.74
N ILE A 182 -9.05 -15.55 -5.23
CA ILE A 182 -8.37 -15.11 -6.44
C ILE A 182 -7.47 -13.93 -6.10
N VAL A 183 -6.21 -14.03 -6.51
CA VAL A 183 -5.27 -12.92 -6.53
C VAL A 183 -5.04 -12.52 -7.97
N GLN A 184 -5.47 -11.31 -8.35
CA GLN A 184 -5.32 -10.77 -9.69
C GLN A 184 -4.02 -9.96 -9.76
N ILE A 185 -3.13 -10.38 -10.65
CA ILE A 185 -1.81 -9.79 -10.83
C ILE A 185 -1.74 -9.12 -12.20
N SER A 186 -1.11 -7.95 -12.26
CA SER A 186 -0.86 -7.22 -13.51
C SER A 186 0.63 -6.93 -13.68
N GLU A 187 1.04 -6.66 -14.93
CA GLU A 187 2.37 -6.12 -15.27
C GLU A 187 3.54 -7.00 -14.77
N MET A 188 3.40 -8.33 -14.84
CA MET A 188 4.46 -9.23 -14.39
C MET A 188 5.41 -9.56 -15.54
N LYS A 189 6.71 -9.37 -15.30
CA LYS A 189 7.77 -9.66 -16.29
C LYS A 189 7.82 -11.13 -16.66
N ALA A 190 8.04 -11.42 -17.94
CA ALA A 190 8.09 -12.78 -18.44
C ALA A 190 9.17 -13.64 -17.77
N THR A 191 10.30 -13.03 -17.41
CA THR A 191 11.42 -13.68 -16.73
C THR A 191 11.15 -14.00 -15.26
N LEU A 192 10.29 -13.24 -14.59
CA LEU A 192 9.97 -13.44 -13.17
C LEU A 192 8.87 -14.48 -12.94
N PHE A 193 7.98 -14.67 -13.92
CA PHE A 193 6.90 -15.64 -13.84
C PHE A 193 7.33 -17.07 -13.48
N PRO A 194 8.32 -17.69 -14.16
CA PRO A 194 8.70 -19.07 -13.83
C PRO A 194 9.23 -19.17 -12.40
N ILE A 195 10.00 -18.18 -11.94
CA ILE A 195 10.53 -18.13 -10.56
C ILE A 195 9.37 -18.00 -9.56
N PHE A 196 8.44 -17.08 -9.84
CA PHE A 196 7.23 -16.91 -9.03
C PHE A 196 6.43 -18.21 -8.92
N MET A 197 6.16 -18.86 -10.05
CA MET A 197 5.39 -20.11 -10.06
C MET A 197 6.12 -21.25 -9.36
N GLU A 198 7.44 -21.35 -9.51
CA GLU A 198 8.24 -22.35 -8.81
C GLU A 198 8.16 -22.17 -7.28
N VAL A 199 8.27 -20.93 -6.79
CA VAL A 199 8.17 -20.63 -5.35
C VAL A 199 6.76 -20.90 -4.83
N VAL A 200 5.72 -20.53 -5.59
CA VAL A 200 4.33 -20.79 -5.20
C VAL A 200 4.09 -22.30 -5.14
N LEU A 201 4.43 -23.07 -6.18
CA LEU A 201 4.22 -24.52 -6.21
C LEU A 201 4.99 -25.26 -5.12
N LYS A 202 6.24 -24.86 -4.83
CA LYS A 202 7.05 -25.46 -3.75
C LYS A 202 6.47 -25.25 -2.35
N ASN A 203 5.74 -24.16 -2.15
CA ASN A 203 5.12 -23.81 -0.87
C ASN A 203 3.63 -24.12 -0.83
N GLN A 204 3.10 -24.90 -1.79
CA GLN A 204 1.69 -25.23 -1.86
C GLN A 204 1.31 -26.18 -0.71
N PRO A 205 0.37 -25.80 0.16
CA PRO A 205 -0.07 -26.65 1.25
C PRO A 205 -0.96 -27.79 0.76
N GLU A 206 -1.07 -28.84 1.57
CA GLU A 206 -1.95 -29.98 1.31
C GLU A 206 -3.43 -29.57 1.29
N GLY A 207 -4.22 -30.24 0.45
CA GLY A 207 -5.65 -29.98 0.33
C GLY A 207 -6.02 -28.65 -0.37
N VAL A 208 -5.02 -27.88 -0.82
CA VAL A 208 -5.21 -26.68 -1.63
C VAL A 208 -4.83 -26.96 -3.07
N ARG A 209 -5.67 -26.50 -4.00
CA ARG A 209 -5.47 -26.57 -5.45
C ARG A 209 -5.18 -25.18 -6.00
N LEU A 210 -4.06 -25.06 -6.70
CA LEU A 210 -3.67 -23.86 -7.42
C LEU A 210 -4.06 -23.96 -8.90
N CYS A 211 -4.63 -22.91 -9.45
CA CYS A 211 -4.92 -22.77 -10.87
C CYS A 211 -4.55 -21.36 -11.34
N VAL A 212 -3.84 -21.24 -12.47
CA VAL A 212 -3.47 -19.95 -13.05
C VAL A 212 -4.21 -19.80 -14.37
N LYS A 213 -4.94 -18.71 -14.55
CA LYS A 213 -5.74 -18.45 -15.76
C LYS A 213 -5.60 -17.00 -16.18
N GLN A 214 -5.66 -16.74 -17.49
CA GLN A 214 -5.76 -15.38 -17.99
C GLN A 214 -7.08 -14.74 -17.53
N HIS A 215 -7.04 -13.47 -17.17
CA HIS A 215 -8.25 -12.78 -16.72
C HIS A 215 -9.18 -12.51 -17.90
N THR A 216 -10.42 -13.01 -17.81
CA THR A 216 -11.47 -12.77 -18.81
C THR A 216 -12.64 -11.97 -18.24
N GLU A 217 -13.44 -11.35 -19.11
CA GLU A 217 -14.66 -10.65 -18.69
C GLU A 217 -15.66 -11.58 -18.02
N ALA A 218 -15.70 -12.85 -18.42
CA ALA A 218 -16.54 -13.87 -17.80
C ALA A 218 -16.15 -14.11 -16.32
N ASP A 219 -14.85 -14.16 -16.01
CA ASP A 219 -14.38 -14.30 -14.62
C ASP A 219 -14.76 -13.11 -13.75
N TYR A 220 -14.80 -11.91 -14.35
CA TYR A 220 -15.28 -10.71 -13.67
C TYR A 220 -16.79 -10.78 -13.43
N GLN A 221 -17.57 -11.16 -14.44
CA GLN A 221 -19.03 -11.30 -14.35
C GLN A 221 -19.45 -12.39 -13.36
N ALA A 222 -18.68 -13.48 -13.23
CA ALA A 222 -18.95 -14.58 -12.31
C ALA A 222 -18.97 -14.16 -10.83
N ARG A 223 -18.41 -13.00 -10.49
CA ARG A 223 -18.47 -12.42 -9.13
C ARG A 223 -19.82 -11.78 -8.82
N PHE A 224 -20.60 -11.43 -9.85
CA PHE A 224 -21.87 -10.72 -9.69
C PHE A 224 -23.05 -11.69 -9.69
N LYS A 225 -24.16 -11.24 -9.12
CA LYS A 225 -25.42 -11.98 -9.17
C LYS A 225 -25.95 -12.01 -10.60
N THR A 226 -26.43 -13.18 -11.03
CA THR A 226 -27.17 -13.36 -12.27
C THR A 226 -28.43 -12.49 -12.28
N ARG A 227 -28.79 -11.96 -13.46
CA ARG A 227 -29.96 -11.08 -13.65
C ARG A 227 -30.98 -11.78 -14.56
N PRO A 228 -31.86 -12.64 -14.02
CA PRO A 228 -32.77 -13.45 -14.82
C PRO A 228 -33.77 -12.60 -15.62
N GLU A 229 -34.17 -11.43 -15.12
CA GLU A 229 -35.04 -10.50 -15.86
C GLU A 229 -34.40 -10.00 -17.15
N LEU A 230 -33.10 -9.68 -17.12
CA LEU A 230 -32.36 -9.19 -18.28
C LEU A 230 -32.18 -10.32 -19.30
N GLU A 231 -31.83 -11.53 -18.85
CA GLU A 231 -31.73 -12.72 -19.70
C GLU A 231 -33.06 -13.05 -20.37
N GLY A 232 -34.18 -12.95 -19.63
CA GLY A 232 -35.52 -13.13 -20.17
C GLY A 232 -35.90 -12.08 -21.21
N LEU A 233 -35.45 -10.83 -21.05
CA LEU A 233 -35.64 -9.77 -22.06
C LEU A 233 -34.79 -10.01 -23.30
N LEU A 234 -33.52 -10.42 -23.15
CA LEU A 234 -32.67 -10.78 -24.29
C LEU A 234 -33.25 -11.95 -25.08
N ALA A 235 -33.74 -12.99 -24.40
CA ALA A 235 -34.39 -14.13 -25.04
C ALA A 235 -35.63 -13.72 -25.86
N LYS A 236 -36.38 -12.71 -25.40
CA LYS A 236 -37.52 -12.15 -26.15
C LYS A 236 -37.13 -11.28 -27.35
N ILE A 237 -35.95 -10.68 -27.32
CA ILE A 237 -35.42 -9.86 -28.44
C ILE A 237 -34.85 -10.76 -29.55
N HIS A 238 -34.32 -11.92 -29.17
CA HIS A 238 -33.75 -12.90 -30.11
C HIS A 238 -34.81 -13.84 -30.75
N ASN A 239 -36.07 -13.77 -30.30
CA ASN A 239 -37.23 -14.41 -30.91
C ASN A 239 -38.01 -13.40 -31.77
#